data_AF-A0A7J4MQ21-F1
#
_entry.id   AF-A0A7J4MQ21-F1
#
_cell.length_a   1.000
_cell.length_b   1.000
_cell.length_c   1.000
_cell.angle_alpha   90.00
_cell.angle_beta   90.00
_cell.angle_gamma   90.00
#
_symmetry.space_group_name_H-M   'P 1'
#
loop_
_entity.id
_entity.type
_entity.pdbx_description
1 polymer ?
#
loop_
_entity_poly.entity_id
_entity_poly.type
_entity_poly.pdbx_seq_one_letter_code
_entity_poly.pdbx_strand_id
1 'polypeptide(L)'
;MVKYNLLGREVEEVYGSKLHTALASCDGAFFMPDLIRSRISVDDSHRLWQTWWSAPSIRATGRTSGGTPVVLYAHVPNFYSDANNIKTAVEERKLVNGAGVLPREEFTRLLSLEGNGVQVVDHTVLNKSPKGNISFSQALKHPQTLPFLGVSQEEAQAYLIKHTSLYGSHIGIWHSNDLGEEPVARVLFLDYGNVNGLNGNVNLINYGRVLGVRRCASISEPVSAGGTPQKISSSPSLEILLEKSKPYILPSYFEGYEAMLTDLYKKK
;
A
#
# COMPACT_ATOMS: atom_id res chain seq x y z
N MET A 1 -1.74 -7.70 -21.91
CA MET A 1 -1.92 -7.65 -20.44
C MET A 1 -0.82 -8.49 -19.85
N VAL A 2 -0.05 -7.97 -18.89
CA VAL A 2 1.13 -8.67 -18.36
C VAL A 2 0.77 -9.27 -17.00
N LYS A 3 0.78 -10.60 -16.94
CA LYS A 3 0.63 -11.39 -15.72
C LYS A 3 2.01 -11.76 -15.20
N TYR A 4 2.16 -11.77 -13.89
CA TYR A 4 3.38 -12.16 -13.20
C TYR A 4 3.05 -13.19 -12.13
N ASN A 5 3.96 -14.13 -11.89
CA ASN A 5 3.92 -14.97 -10.69
C ASN A 5 4.95 -14.41 -9.71
N LEU A 6 4.47 -13.71 -8.68
CA LEU A 6 5.31 -13.00 -7.73
C LEU A 6 4.88 -13.36 -6.31
N LEU A 7 5.84 -13.71 -5.47
CA LEU A 7 5.60 -14.11 -4.09
C LEU A 7 4.54 -15.24 -3.96
N GLY A 8 4.51 -16.15 -4.94
CA GLY A 8 3.57 -17.27 -5.00
C GLY A 8 2.15 -16.89 -5.45
N ARG A 9 1.94 -15.69 -6.00
CA ARG A 9 0.63 -15.19 -6.43
C ARG A 9 0.66 -14.75 -7.89
N GLU A 10 -0.39 -15.09 -8.64
CA GLU A 10 -0.62 -14.50 -9.96
C GLU A 10 -1.15 -13.07 -9.77
N VAL A 11 -0.41 -12.09 -10.27
CA VAL A 11 -0.74 -10.67 -10.19
C VAL A 11 -0.58 -10.00 -11.54
N GLU A 12 -1.29 -8.89 -11.73
CA GLU A 12 -1.28 -8.10 -12.94
C GLU A 12 -0.84 -6.67 -12.64
N GLU A 13 -0.21 -6.06 -13.64
CA GLU A 13 -0.09 -4.61 -13.67
C GLU A 13 -1.42 -3.98 -14.03
N VAL A 14 -1.90 -3.10 -13.16
CA VAL A 14 -3.15 -2.37 -13.35
C VAL A 14 -2.85 -0.88 -13.37
N TYR A 15 -2.96 -0.29 -14.54
CA TYR A 15 -2.80 1.15 -14.75
C TYR A 15 -4.16 1.84 -14.82
N GLY A 16 -4.25 3.04 -14.23
CA GLY A 16 -5.42 3.89 -14.29
C GLY A 16 -5.02 5.36 -14.48
N SER A 17 -5.78 6.08 -15.30
CA SER A 17 -5.61 7.52 -15.49
C SER A 17 -5.85 8.33 -14.20
N LYS A 18 -6.44 7.70 -13.19
CA LYS A 18 -6.53 8.18 -11.81
C LYS A 18 -6.18 7.06 -10.84
N LEU A 19 -5.53 7.36 -9.72
CA LEU A 19 -5.13 6.37 -8.72
C LEU A 19 -6.29 5.46 -8.26
N HIS A 20 -7.45 6.03 -7.94
CA HIS A 20 -8.61 5.25 -7.51
C HIS A 20 -9.13 4.30 -8.60
N THR A 21 -8.98 4.62 -9.89
CA THR A 21 -9.42 3.71 -10.97
C THR A 21 -8.55 2.47 -11.06
N ALA A 22 -7.24 2.62 -10.84
CA ALA A 22 -6.32 1.49 -10.79
C ALA A 22 -6.65 0.58 -9.59
N LEU A 23 -6.84 1.17 -8.39
CA LEU A 23 -7.17 0.42 -7.18
C LEU A 23 -8.54 -0.27 -7.25
N ALA A 24 -9.57 0.41 -7.78
CA ALA A 24 -10.91 -0.16 -7.92
C ALA A 24 -10.98 -1.36 -8.86
N SER A 25 -9.98 -1.51 -9.73
CA SER A 25 -9.88 -2.62 -10.69
C SER A 25 -9.21 -3.87 -10.10
N CYS A 26 -8.79 -3.82 -8.82
CA CYS A 26 -8.16 -4.92 -8.11
C CYS A 26 -9.06 -5.46 -6.99
N ASP A 27 -9.01 -6.77 -6.74
CA ASP A 27 -9.53 -7.40 -5.52
C ASP A 27 -8.53 -7.34 -4.37
N GLY A 28 -7.27 -7.04 -4.69
CA GLY A 28 -6.23 -6.72 -3.73
C GLY A 28 -4.95 -6.31 -4.45
N ALA A 29 -4.41 -5.14 -4.11
CA ALA A 29 -3.12 -4.68 -4.59
C ALA A 29 -2.03 -4.95 -3.54
N PHE A 30 -0.80 -5.19 -4.01
CA PHE A 30 0.37 -5.30 -3.17
C PHE A 30 0.65 -3.98 -2.47
N PHE A 31 0.82 -4.02 -1.15
CA PHE A 31 1.37 -2.90 -0.40
C PHE A 31 2.86 -2.73 -0.73
N MET A 32 3.45 -1.61 -0.30
CA MET A 32 4.84 -1.27 -0.62
C MET A 32 5.83 -2.41 -0.28
N PRO A 33 5.76 -3.11 0.86
CA PRO A 33 6.71 -4.18 1.17
C PRO A 33 6.68 -5.32 0.16
N ASP A 34 5.49 -5.75 -0.27
CA ASP A 34 5.34 -6.83 -1.26
C ASP A 34 5.85 -6.40 -2.64
N LEU A 35 5.61 -5.14 -3.01
CA LEU A 35 6.14 -4.55 -4.24
C LEU A 35 7.68 -4.46 -4.21
N ILE A 36 8.27 -4.09 -3.07
CA ILE A 36 9.72 -4.05 -2.88
C ILE A 36 10.33 -5.45 -2.97
N ARG A 37 9.76 -6.44 -2.27
CA ARG A 37 10.21 -7.84 -2.35
C ARG A 37 10.13 -8.38 -3.77
N SER A 38 9.04 -8.08 -4.48
CA SER A 38 8.85 -8.46 -5.87
C SER A 38 9.90 -7.83 -6.79
N ARG A 39 10.25 -6.56 -6.57
CA ARG A 39 11.34 -5.91 -7.31
C ARG A 39 12.69 -6.56 -7.03
N ILE A 40 13.00 -6.87 -5.77
CA ILE A 40 14.25 -7.53 -5.41
C ILE A 40 14.37 -8.90 -6.12
N SER A 41 13.28 -9.68 -6.18
CA SER A 41 13.30 -11.06 -6.65
C SER A 41 13.37 -11.26 -8.17
N VAL A 42 12.95 -10.29 -8.98
CA VAL A 42 12.99 -10.38 -10.45
C VAL A 42 14.32 -9.89 -11.01
N ASP A 43 14.67 -10.22 -12.26
CA ASP A 43 15.88 -9.69 -12.89
C ASP A 43 15.81 -8.17 -13.20
N ASP A 44 16.97 -7.60 -13.52
CA ASP A 44 17.18 -6.18 -13.82
C ASP A 44 16.42 -5.68 -15.06
N SER A 45 16.15 -6.58 -16.01
CA SER A 45 15.41 -6.28 -17.23
C SER A 45 13.89 -6.43 -17.04
N HIS A 46 13.44 -6.87 -15.87
CA HIS A 46 12.04 -7.09 -15.62
C HIS A 46 11.26 -5.78 -15.57
N ARG A 47 10.02 -5.82 -16.05
CA ARG A 47 9.14 -4.63 -16.13
C ARG A 47 8.95 -3.89 -14.80
N LEU A 48 9.08 -4.58 -13.67
CA LEU A 48 9.03 -3.97 -12.33
C LEU A 48 10.11 -2.90 -12.11
N TRP A 49 11.27 -3.02 -12.76
CA TRP A 49 12.38 -2.07 -12.75
C TRP A 49 12.39 -1.10 -13.94
N GLN A 50 11.45 -1.20 -14.87
CA GLN A 50 11.43 -0.34 -16.06
C GLN A 50 10.39 0.77 -15.96
N THR A 51 9.69 0.86 -14.83
CA THR A 51 8.58 1.79 -14.66
C THR A 51 8.33 2.11 -13.20
N TRP A 52 7.64 3.22 -13.00
CA TRP A 52 7.11 3.66 -11.72
C TRP A 52 5.89 2.85 -11.27
N TRP A 53 5.64 2.83 -9.97
CA TRP A 53 4.52 2.14 -9.33
C TRP A 53 3.91 2.97 -8.20
N SER A 54 2.69 2.61 -7.82
CA SER A 54 2.00 3.04 -6.62
C SER A 54 1.53 1.82 -5.85
N ALA A 55 1.40 1.92 -4.54
CA ALA A 55 0.88 0.86 -3.68
C ALA A 55 -0.12 1.46 -2.69
N PRO A 56 -1.18 0.77 -2.24
CA PRO A 56 -2.16 1.28 -1.26
C PRO A 56 -1.57 1.56 0.14
N SER A 57 -0.25 1.49 0.29
CA SER A 57 0.47 2.06 1.43
C SER A 57 0.38 3.57 1.45
N ILE A 58 0.30 4.14 2.64
CA ILE A 58 0.19 5.58 2.83
C ILE A 58 1.31 6.13 3.70
N ARG A 59 1.68 7.39 3.44
CA ARG A 59 2.30 8.28 4.43
C ARG A 59 1.20 9.17 4.98
N ALA A 60 0.98 9.14 6.29
CA ALA A 60 0.06 10.06 6.96
C ALA A 60 0.82 10.99 7.91
N THR A 61 0.33 12.21 8.08
CA THR A 61 0.92 13.21 8.97
C THR A 61 -0.19 13.79 9.84
N GLY A 62 0.06 13.91 11.14
CA GLY A 62 -0.93 14.36 12.11
C GLY A 62 -0.31 14.54 13.49
N ARG A 63 -1.17 14.62 14.51
CA ARG A 63 -0.76 14.74 15.91
C ARG A 63 -1.30 13.56 16.73
N THR A 64 -0.50 13.08 17.68
CA THR A 64 -0.97 12.14 18.70
C THR A 64 -2.00 12.80 19.62
N SER A 65 -2.66 12.02 20.48
CA SER A 65 -3.56 12.55 21.52
C SER A 65 -2.87 13.56 22.45
N GLY A 66 -1.57 13.41 22.68
CA GLY A 66 -0.74 14.36 23.44
C GLY A 66 -0.29 15.59 22.65
N GLY A 67 -0.72 15.75 21.39
CA GLY A 67 -0.38 16.89 20.53
C GLY A 67 0.96 16.77 19.80
N THR A 68 1.72 15.70 20.03
CA THR A 68 3.03 15.46 19.39
C THR A 68 2.86 15.25 17.88
N PRO A 69 3.53 16.05 17.02
CA PRO A 69 3.44 15.87 15.58
C PRO A 69 4.25 14.66 15.12
N VAL A 70 3.62 13.78 14.34
CA VAL A 70 4.23 12.54 13.85
C VAL A 70 3.87 12.29 12.39
N VAL A 71 4.72 11.49 11.74
CA VAL A 71 4.50 10.97 10.39
C VAL A 71 4.48 9.46 10.49
N LEU A 72 3.43 8.81 10.02
CA LEU A 72 3.37 7.35 9.97
C LEU A 72 3.37 6.83 8.54
N TYR A 73 3.96 5.67 8.34
CA TYR A 73 3.93 4.90 7.11
C TYR A 73 3.16 3.62 7.38
N ALA A 74 2.03 3.45 6.71
CA ALA A 74 1.14 2.31 6.92
C ALA A 74 1.14 1.40 5.68
N HIS A 75 1.44 0.13 5.90
CA HIS A 75 1.43 -0.93 4.89
C HIS A 75 0.34 -1.98 5.16
N VAL A 76 -0.73 -1.53 5.82
CA VAL A 76 -1.91 -2.32 6.18
C VAL A 76 -3.15 -1.68 5.58
N PRO A 77 -4.28 -2.43 5.48
CA PRO A 77 -5.56 -1.85 5.10
C PRO A 77 -5.88 -0.60 5.92
N ASN A 78 -6.16 0.47 5.19
CA ASN A 78 -6.41 1.80 5.73
C ASN A 78 -7.53 2.51 4.95
N PHE A 79 -7.96 3.67 5.43
CA PHE A 79 -9.03 4.45 4.80
C PHE A 79 -8.83 4.70 3.30
N TYR A 80 -7.60 4.94 2.84
CA TYR A 80 -7.28 5.12 1.42
C TYR A 80 -6.87 3.84 0.69
N SER A 81 -6.95 2.67 1.33
CA SER A 81 -6.97 1.40 0.61
C SER A 81 -8.28 1.20 -0.16
N ASP A 82 -9.37 1.85 0.28
CA ASP A 82 -10.63 1.91 -0.47
C ASP A 82 -10.54 3.00 -1.56
N ALA A 83 -10.67 2.57 -2.82
CA ALA A 83 -10.67 3.45 -3.98
C ALA A 83 -11.78 4.51 -3.94
N ASN A 84 -12.94 4.22 -3.33
CA ASN A 84 -14.03 5.17 -3.22
C ASN A 84 -13.65 6.35 -2.32
N ASN A 85 -12.92 6.13 -1.23
CA ASN A 85 -12.47 7.21 -0.37
C ASN A 85 -11.47 8.14 -1.07
N ILE A 86 -10.58 7.60 -1.91
CA ILE A 86 -9.72 8.41 -2.77
C ILE A 86 -10.55 9.18 -3.79
N LYS A 87 -11.50 8.50 -4.47
CA LYS A 87 -12.39 9.13 -5.46
C LYS A 87 -13.14 10.32 -4.85
N THR A 88 -13.80 10.12 -3.72
CA THR A 88 -14.54 11.16 -2.99
C THR A 88 -13.63 12.32 -2.61
N ALA A 89 -12.45 12.05 -2.03
CA ALA A 89 -11.52 13.11 -1.66
C ALA A 89 -11.09 13.97 -2.86
N VAL A 90 -10.86 13.35 -4.02
CA VAL A 90 -10.46 14.02 -5.25
C VAL A 90 -11.63 14.79 -5.89
N GLU A 91 -12.80 14.17 -6.01
CA GLU A 91 -13.97 14.75 -6.70
C GLU A 91 -14.62 15.88 -5.90
N GLU A 92 -14.67 15.76 -4.58
CA GLU A 92 -15.20 16.80 -3.68
C GLU A 92 -14.17 17.90 -3.37
N ARG A 93 -12.98 17.86 -3.98
CA ARG A 93 -11.87 18.82 -3.78
C ARG A 93 -11.46 18.96 -2.30
N LYS A 94 -11.58 17.89 -1.52
CA LYS A 94 -11.22 17.84 -0.08
C LYS A 94 -9.74 17.53 0.13
N LEU A 95 -8.88 18.10 -0.71
CA LEU A 95 -7.43 17.88 -0.65
C LEU A 95 -6.72 19.07 -0.01
N VAL A 96 -5.83 18.78 0.94
CA VAL A 96 -4.92 19.75 1.54
C VAL A 96 -3.57 19.59 0.86
N ASN A 97 -3.20 20.54 -0.02
CA ASN A 97 -1.97 20.48 -0.82
C ASN A 97 -1.80 19.16 -1.60
N GLY A 98 -2.90 18.56 -2.03
CA GLY A 98 -2.90 17.29 -2.76
C GLY A 98 -2.87 16.02 -1.90
N ALA A 99 -2.74 16.14 -0.57
CA ALA A 99 -3.01 15.07 0.39
C ALA A 99 -4.51 15.01 0.71
N GLY A 100 -5.03 13.83 0.99
CA GLY A 100 -6.42 13.67 1.42
C GLY A 100 -6.54 13.74 2.94
N VAL A 101 -7.64 14.34 3.44
CA VAL A 101 -7.95 14.35 4.88
C VAL A 101 -8.25 12.94 5.38
N LEU A 102 -7.46 12.48 6.34
CA LEU A 102 -7.66 11.19 7.00
C LEU A 102 -8.58 11.38 8.21
N PRO A 103 -9.60 10.54 8.42
CA PRO A 103 -10.38 10.60 9.66
C PRO A 103 -9.48 10.46 10.90
N ARG A 104 -9.78 11.21 11.95
CA ARG A 104 -8.96 11.24 13.18
C ARG A 104 -8.96 9.88 13.88
N GLU A 105 -10.09 9.18 13.85
CA GLU A 105 -10.26 7.84 14.40
C GLU A 105 -9.37 6.84 13.63
N GLU A 106 -9.30 6.97 12.31
CA GLU A 106 -8.42 6.16 11.48
C GLU A 106 -6.94 6.44 11.77
N PHE A 107 -6.54 7.72 11.88
CA PHE A 107 -5.17 8.07 12.23
C PHE A 107 -4.77 7.49 13.59
N THR A 108 -5.67 7.57 14.58
CA THR A 108 -5.46 7.01 15.92
C THR A 108 -5.38 5.48 15.87
N ARG A 109 -6.23 4.82 15.09
CA ARG A 109 -6.17 3.38 14.86
C ARG A 109 -4.83 2.98 14.26
N LEU A 110 -4.34 3.68 13.24
CA LEU A 110 -3.05 3.38 12.63
C LEU A 110 -1.88 3.58 13.61
N LEU A 111 -1.93 4.60 14.47
CA LEU A 111 -0.92 4.78 15.53
C LEU A 111 -0.88 3.59 16.50
N SER A 112 -2.02 3.01 16.86
CA SER A 112 -2.05 1.82 17.72
C SER A 112 -1.46 0.55 17.08
N LEU A 113 -1.18 0.58 15.77
CA LEU A 113 -0.56 -0.51 15.01
C LEU A 113 0.94 -0.30 14.79
N GLU A 114 1.57 0.64 15.49
CA GLU A 114 3.02 0.84 15.43
C GLU A 114 3.78 -0.48 15.67
N GLY A 115 4.75 -0.77 14.81
CA GLY A 115 5.49 -2.04 14.77
C GLY A 115 4.78 -3.18 14.04
N ASN A 116 3.45 -3.09 13.85
CA ASN A 116 2.62 -4.11 13.20
C ASN A 116 2.16 -3.66 11.80
N GLY A 117 3.13 -3.47 10.90
CA GLY A 117 2.87 -2.96 9.55
C GLY A 117 2.65 -1.45 9.47
N VAL A 118 2.79 -0.73 10.59
CA VAL A 118 2.87 0.72 10.66
C VAL A 118 4.18 1.13 11.31
N GLN A 119 4.87 2.10 10.72
CA GLN A 119 6.10 2.69 11.25
C GLN A 119 5.86 4.17 11.55
N VAL A 120 6.29 4.65 12.71
CA VAL A 120 6.11 6.04 13.13
C VAL A 120 7.46 6.75 13.16
N VAL A 121 7.46 7.99 12.66
CA VAL A 121 8.63 8.85 12.56
C VAL A 121 8.28 10.19 13.18
N ASP A 122 9.20 10.75 13.96
CA ASP A 122 9.07 12.12 14.45
C ASP A 122 8.97 13.10 13.26
N HIS A 123 7.94 13.95 13.26
CA HIS A 123 7.71 14.89 12.17
C HIS A 123 8.86 15.88 12.00
N THR A 124 9.45 16.36 13.10
CA THR A 124 10.54 17.33 13.07
C THR A 124 11.79 16.72 12.46
N VAL A 125 12.09 15.46 12.78
CA VAL A 125 13.21 14.70 12.20
C VAL A 125 13.04 14.55 10.69
N LEU A 126 11.87 14.11 10.21
CA LEU A 126 11.61 14.00 8.77
C LEU A 126 11.60 15.37 8.08
N ASN A 127 11.04 16.41 8.70
CA ASN A 127 10.96 17.72 8.07
C ASN A 127 12.34 18.39 7.91
N LYS A 128 13.31 18.04 8.76
CA LYS A 128 14.70 18.52 8.67
C LYS A 128 15.58 17.64 7.78
N SER A 129 15.13 16.45 7.39
CA SER A 129 15.95 15.56 6.56
C SER A 129 16.01 16.04 5.10
N PRO A 130 17.09 15.70 4.37
CA PRO A 130 17.24 16.12 2.97
C PRO A 130 16.12 15.58 2.08
N LYS A 131 15.57 16.45 1.24
CA LYS A 131 14.60 16.09 0.20
C LYS A 131 15.26 16.20 -1.17
N GLY A 132 15.09 15.18 -2.00
CA GLY A 132 15.61 15.13 -3.36
C GLY A 132 16.55 13.96 -3.59
N ASN A 133 17.44 14.09 -4.57
CA ASN A 133 18.42 13.06 -4.88
C ASN A 133 19.53 13.06 -3.82
N ILE A 134 19.72 11.93 -3.14
CA ILE A 134 20.76 11.74 -2.14
C ILE A 134 21.60 10.51 -2.47
N SER A 135 22.80 10.45 -1.91
CA SER A 135 23.70 9.31 -2.11
C SER A 135 23.16 8.05 -1.42
N PHE A 136 23.57 6.87 -1.91
CA PHE A 136 23.26 5.57 -1.31
C PHE A 136 23.52 5.52 0.22
N SER A 137 24.68 6.02 0.66
CA SER A 137 25.08 5.97 2.08
C SER A 137 24.19 6.85 2.98
N GLN A 138 23.63 7.92 2.42
CA GLN A 138 22.65 8.77 3.10
C GLN A 138 21.25 8.14 3.06
N ALA A 139 20.89 7.48 1.96
CA ALA A 139 19.57 6.87 1.78
C ALA A 139 19.23 5.86 2.87
N LEU A 140 20.14 4.93 3.20
CA LEU A 140 19.87 3.92 4.23
C LEU A 140 19.61 4.54 5.62
N LYS A 141 20.23 5.70 5.91
CA LYS A 141 20.09 6.42 7.18
C LYS A 141 18.93 7.42 7.19
N HIS A 142 18.29 7.63 6.04
CA HIS A 142 17.25 8.64 5.92
C HIS A 142 15.98 8.18 6.67
N PRO A 143 15.33 9.05 7.48
CA PRO A 143 14.21 8.65 8.34
C PRO A 143 12.98 8.12 7.58
N GLN A 144 12.85 8.45 6.30
CA GLN A 144 11.81 7.90 5.43
C GLN A 144 12.12 6.48 4.93
N THR A 145 13.38 6.07 4.75
CA THR A 145 13.70 4.91 3.91
C THR A 145 13.12 3.60 4.43
N LEU A 146 13.47 3.19 5.66
CA LEU A 146 12.95 1.95 6.23
C LEU A 146 11.43 2.00 6.43
N PRO A 147 10.86 3.07 7.01
CA PRO A 147 9.41 3.21 7.12
C PRO A 147 8.66 3.22 5.78
N PHE A 148 9.24 3.77 4.71
CA PHE A 148 8.62 3.79 3.39
C PHE A 148 8.60 2.41 2.75
N LEU A 149 9.71 1.67 2.85
CA LEU A 149 9.84 0.35 2.24
C LEU A 149 9.05 -0.70 3.02
N GLY A 150 8.98 -0.57 4.35
CA GLY A 150 8.24 -1.47 5.26
C GLY A 150 8.75 -2.92 5.24
N VAL A 151 10.04 -3.09 4.93
CA VAL A 151 10.77 -4.37 4.87
C VAL A 151 11.87 -4.38 5.92
N SER A 152 12.55 -5.53 6.09
CA SER A 152 13.71 -5.60 6.99
C SER A 152 14.85 -4.68 6.53
N GLN A 153 15.80 -4.39 7.42
CA GLN A 153 16.96 -3.58 7.04
C GLN A 153 17.80 -4.24 5.94
N GLU A 154 17.91 -5.58 5.97
CA GLU A 154 18.61 -6.37 4.96
C GLU A 154 17.91 -6.28 3.60
N GLU A 155 16.57 -6.42 3.58
CA GLU A 155 15.76 -6.28 2.37
C GLU A 155 15.85 -4.86 1.80
N ALA A 156 15.82 -3.84 2.66
CA ALA A 156 15.99 -2.45 2.25
C ALA A 156 17.37 -2.19 1.65
N GLN A 157 18.43 -2.76 2.24
CA GLN A 157 19.78 -2.67 1.69
C GLN A 157 19.86 -3.38 0.32
N ALA A 158 19.26 -4.56 0.18
CA ALA A 158 19.21 -5.27 -1.10
C ALA A 158 18.49 -4.46 -2.18
N TYR A 159 17.35 -3.85 -1.84
CA TYR A 159 16.64 -2.94 -2.73
C TYR A 159 17.50 -1.76 -3.16
N LEU A 160 18.15 -1.08 -2.21
CA LEU A 160 18.96 0.10 -2.52
C LEU A 160 20.18 -0.26 -3.38
N ILE A 161 20.86 -1.39 -3.11
CA ILE A 161 21.99 -1.87 -3.92
C ILE A 161 21.55 -2.04 -5.37
N LYS A 162 20.43 -2.73 -5.57
CA LYS A 162 19.87 -3.00 -6.89
C LYS A 162 19.36 -1.73 -7.59
N HIS A 163 18.73 -0.83 -6.85
CA HIS A 163 18.36 0.49 -7.37
C HIS A 163 19.61 1.23 -7.88
N THR A 164 20.72 1.19 -7.12
CA THR A 164 21.94 1.90 -7.53
C THR A 164 22.67 1.29 -8.71
N SER A 165 22.60 -0.03 -8.92
CA SER A 165 23.17 -0.66 -10.11
C SER A 165 22.40 -0.29 -11.38
N LEU A 166 21.08 -0.03 -11.26
CA LEU A 166 20.21 0.27 -12.38
C LEU A 166 20.11 1.76 -12.71
N TYR A 167 20.08 2.62 -11.70
CA TYR A 167 19.78 4.04 -11.86
C TYR A 167 20.93 4.97 -11.43
N GLY A 168 22.07 4.40 -11.04
CA GLY A 168 23.25 5.14 -10.60
C GLY A 168 23.32 5.35 -9.09
N SER A 169 24.38 6.03 -8.63
CA SER A 169 24.76 6.10 -7.21
C SER A 169 23.85 6.95 -6.30
N HIS A 170 22.74 7.47 -6.84
CA HIS A 170 21.81 8.34 -6.13
C HIS A 170 20.38 7.79 -6.21
N ILE A 171 19.58 8.11 -5.20
CA ILE A 171 18.16 7.80 -5.15
C ILE A 171 17.38 9.06 -4.72
N GLY A 172 16.24 9.29 -5.35
CA GLY A 172 15.32 10.34 -4.95
C GLY A 172 14.57 9.94 -3.68
N ILE A 173 14.58 10.79 -2.66
CA ILE A 173 13.69 10.66 -1.50
C ILE A 173 12.87 11.94 -1.39
N TRP A 174 11.56 11.80 -1.56
CA TRP A 174 10.65 12.94 -1.64
C TRP A 174 9.56 12.88 -0.58
N HIS A 175 9.51 13.92 0.26
CA HIS A 175 8.43 14.16 1.21
C HIS A 175 7.93 15.60 1.14
N SER A 176 6.85 15.88 1.87
CA SER A 176 6.26 17.21 2.02
C SER A 176 5.99 17.48 3.51
N ASN A 177 5.90 18.76 3.88
CA ASN A 177 5.36 19.13 5.16
C ASN A 177 3.83 19.17 5.06
N ASP A 178 3.20 18.13 5.56
CA ASP A 178 1.73 17.95 5.54
C ASP A 178 1.10 18.18 6.93
N LEU A 179 1.85 18.74 7.89
CA LEU A 179 1.31 18.98 9.24
C LEU A 179 0.30 20.14 9.21
N GLY A 180 -0.95 19.82 9.54
CA GLY A 180 -2.05 20.78 9.66
C GLY A 180 -2.90 20.53 10.90
N GLU A 181 -4.14 21.03 10.89
CA GLU A 181 -5.13 20.82 11.97
C GLU A 181 -5.69 19.40 11.98
N GLU A 182 -6.04 18.91 10.79
CA GLU A 182 -6.51 17.55 10.56
C GLU A 182 -5.38 16.64 10.07
N PRO A 183 -5.40 15.35 10.42
CA PRO A 183 -4.46 14.42 9.84
C PRO A 183 -4.72 14.27 8.34
N VAL A 184 -3.67 14.18 7.55
CA VAL A 184 -3.76 14.00 6.10
C VAL A 184 -2.85 12.88 5.65
N ALA A 185 -3.18 12.25 4.53
CA ALA A 185 -2.39 11.15 3.98
C ALA A 185 -2.22 11.23 2.46
N ARG A 186 -1.13 10.62 2.02
CA ARG A 186 -0.78 10.42 0.61
C ARG A 186 -0.45 8.95 0.38
N VAL A 187 -0.82 8.46 -0.78
CA VAL A 187 -0.41 7.12 -1.24
C VAL A 187 1.06 7.15 -1.65
N LEU A 188 1.79 6.06 -1.38
CA LEU A 188 3.22 5.94 -1.68
C LEU A 188 3.47 5.51 -3.13
N PHE A 189 4.51 6.10 -3.73
CA PHE A 189 4.92 5.83 -5.11
C PHE A 189 6.42 5.50 -5.21
N LEU A 190 6.76 4.56 -6.10
CA LEU A 190 8.13 4.26 -6.50
C LEU A 190 8.41 4.83 -7.88
N ASP A 191 9.56 5.49 -8.02
CA ASP A 191 10.11 6.01 -9.28
C ASP A 191 9.16 6.94 -10.06
N TYR A 192 8.21 7.59 -9.39
CA TYR A 192 7.16 8.36 -10.07
C TYR A 192 7.69 9.65 -10.70
N GLY A 193 7.36 9.85 -11.98
CA GLY A 193 7.89 10.96 -12.78
C GLY A 193 9.31 10.69 -13.25
N ASN A 194 10.14 11.73 -13.33
CA ASN A 194 11.55 11.62 -13.73
C ASN A 194 12.50 11.48 -12.52
N VAL A 195 11.96 11.04 -11.38
CA VAL A 195 12.68 10.97 -10.12
C VAL A 195 12.62 9.54 -9.57
N ASN A 196 13.56 8.71 -10.03
CA ASN A 196 13.78 7.34 -9.53
C ASN A 196 13.98 7.39 -8.01
N GLY A 197 13.15 6.66 -7.26
CA GLY A 197 13.23 6.54 -5.80
C GLY A 197 11.90 6.55 -5.05
N LEU A 198 11.95 7.00 -3.80
CA LEU A 198 10.89 6.86 -2.79
C LEU A 198 10.04 8.13 -2.72
N ASN A 199 8.86 8.10 -3.33
CA ASN A 199 8.00 9.28 -3.49
C ASN A 199 6.83 9.24 -2.51
N GLY A 200 6.98 9.94 -1.39
CA GLY A 200 5.94 10.11 -0.36
C GLY A 200 5.13 11.40 -0.50
N ASN A 201 5.40 12.25 -1.50
CA ASN A 201 4.80 13.57 -1.66
C ASN A 201 3.85 13.69 -2.87
N VAL A 202 3.49 12.57 -3.51
CA VAL A 202 2.63 12.57 -4.70
C VAL A 202 1.19 12.96 -4.33
N ASN A 203 0.49 13.67 -5.22
CA ASN A 203 -0.89 14.08 -5.02
C ASN A 203 -1.85 12.90 -5.29
N LEU A 204 -2.93 12.79 -4.52
CA LEU A 204 -3.94 11.74 -4.72
C LEU A 204 -4.68 11.83 -6.07
N ILE A 205 -4.64 12.98 -6.74
CA ILE A 205 -5.28 13.19 -8.05
C ILE A 205 -4.55 12.48 -9.19
N ASN A 206 -3.31 12.06 -8.97
CA ASN A 206 -2.42 11.59 -10.02
C ASN A 206 -2.81 10.21 -10.56
N TYR A 207 -2.10 9.81 -11.62
CA TYR A 207 -2.18 8.46 -12.20
C TYR A 207 -1.89 7.37 -11.15
N GLY A 208 -2.46 6.19 -11.35
CA GLY A 208 -2.15 5.00 -10.55
C GLY A 208 -1.55 3.90 -11.40
N ARG A 209 -0.59 3.18 -10.84
CA ARG A 209 -0.10 1.91 -11.39
C ARG A 209 0.16 0.96 -10.25
N VAL A 210 -0.71 0.00 -10.05
CA VAL A 210 -0.62 -0.95 -8.95
C VAL A 210 -0.31 -2.34 -9.48
N LEU A 211 0.28 -3.17 -8.63
CA LEU A 211 0.44 -4.60 -8.88
C LEU A 211 -0.59 -5.33 -8.02
N GLY A 212 -1.48 -6.10 -8.61
CA GLY A 212 -2.58 -6.71 -7.85
C GLY A 212 -3.32 -7.81 -8.57
N VAL A 213 -4.18 -8.51 -7.84
CA VAL A 213 -5.12 -9.47 -8.41
C VAL A 213 -6.26 -8.68 -9.02
N ARG A 214 -6.42 -8.78 -10.35
CA ARG A 214 -7.45 -8.05 -11.06
C ARG A 214 -8.82 -8.61 -10.74
N ARG A 215 -9.80 -7.73 -10.53
CA ARG A 215 -11.20 -8.12 -10.43
C ARG A 215 -11.68 -8.58 -11.79
N CYS A 216 -11.89 -9.89 -11.97
CA CYS A 216 -12.54 -10.41 -13.17
C CYS A 216 -13.99 -9.93 -13.22
N ALA A 217 -14.42 -9.39 -14.36
CA ALA A 217 -15.80 -8.97 -14.61
C ALA A 217 -16.74 -10.18 -14.86
N SER A 218 -16.65 -11.22 -14.03
CA SER A 218 -17.53 -12.39 -14.00
C SER A 218 -17.99 -12.54 -12.56
N ILE A 219 -19.24 -12.26 -12.15
CA ILE A 219 -20.53 -12.52 -12.77
C ILE A 219 -21.44 -11.31 -12.46
N SER A 220 -21.70 -10.47 -13.45
CA SER A 220 -22.94 -9.69 -13.48
C SER A 220 -23.90 -10.42 -14.39
N GLU A 221 -24.49 -11.52 -13.91
CA GLU A 221 -25.79 -11.87 -14.46
C GLU A 221 -26.74 -10.77 -14.01
N PRO A 222 -27.46 -10.10 -14.94
CA PRO A 222 -28.59 -9.30 -14.53
C PRO A 222 -29.54 -10.25 -13.83
N VAL A 223 -29.84 -10.00 -12.56
CA VAL A 223 -30.99 -10.63 -11.91
C VAL A 223 -32.20 -10.17 -12.70
N SER A 224 -32.62 -11.01 -13.65
CA SER A 224 -33.92 -10.93 -14.26
C SER A 224 -34.92 -11.04 -13.12
N ALA A 225 -35.68 -9.96 -12.92
CA ALA A 225 -36.79 -9.91 -11.99
C ALA A 225 -37.76 -11.05 -12.34
N GLY A 226 -37.71 -12.15 -11.60
CA GLY A 226 -38.51 -13.35 -11.88
C GLY A 226 -38.12 -14.62 -11.12
N GLY A 227 -36.93 -14.68 -10.50
CA GLY A 227 -36.52 -15.82 -9.68
C GLY A 227 -36.82 -15.65 -8.20
N THR A 228 -37.65 -16.54 -7.63
CA THR A 228 -37.94 -16.68 -6.21
C THR A 228 -36.66 -16.60 -5.36
N PRO A 229 -36.65 -15.90 -4.19
CA PRO A 229 -35.47 -15.81 -3.35
C PRO A 229 -35.01 -17.21 -2.91
N GLN A 230 -33.88 -17.67 -3.42
CA GLN A 230 -33.20 -18.84 -2.86
C GLN A 230 -32.62 -18.44 -1.50
N LYS A 231 -33.23 -18.98 -0.44
CA LYS A 231 -32.64 -19.02 0.91
C LYS A 231 -31.24 -19.65 0.79
N ILE A 232 -30.18 -18.86 0.94
CA ILE A 232 -28.84 -19.39 1.18
C ILE A 232 -28.87 -19.94 2.61
N SER A 233 -29.14 -21.24 2.71
CA SER A 233 -29.54 -21.93 3.94
C SER A 233 -28.37 -22.45 4.79
N SER A 234 -27.12 -22.12 4.48
CA SER A 234 -25.99 -22.57 5.29
C SER A 234 -24.83 -21.60 5.22
N SER A 235 -24.26 -21.28 6.39
CA SER A 235 -22.93 -20.68 6.45
C SER A 235 -21.94 -21.67 5.80
N PRO A 236 -20.96 -21.19 5.01
CA PRO A 236 -19.93 -22.06 4.46
C PRO A 236 -19.20 -22.80 5.59
N SER A 237 -18.78 -24.04 5.36
CA SER A 237 -18.04 -24.79 6.38
C SER A 237 -16.65 -24.20 6.58
N LEU A 238 -16.04 -24.48 7.74
CA LEU A 238 -14.69 -24.02 8.06
C LEU A 238 -13.68 -24.53 7.02
N GLU A 239 -13.84 -25.78 6.57
CA GLU A 239 -12.98 -26.41 5.57
C GLU A 239 -13.00 -25.67 4.24
N ILE A 240 -14.19 -25.27 3.77
CA ILE A 240 -14.34 -24.51 2.52
C ILE A 240 -13.68 -23.14 2.64
N LEU A 241 -13.80 -22.48 3.80
CA LEU A 241 -13.15 -21.19 4.04
C LEU A 241 -11.63 -21.31 4.07
N LEU A 242 -11.08 -22.31 4.76
CA LEU A 242 -9.64 -22.54 4.82
C LEU A 242 -9.06 -22.88 3.44
N GLU A 243 -9.72 -23.78 2.71
CA GLU A 243 -9.33 -24.17 1.36
C GLU A 243 -9.30 -22.96 0.41
N LYS A 244 -10.39 -22.18 0.39
CA LYS A 244 -10.48 -21.01 -0.49
C LYS A 244 -9.56 -19.86 -0.08
N SER A 245 -9.19 -19.76 1.19
CA SER A 245 -8.35 -18.66 1.68
C SER A 245 -6.85 -18.93 1.56
N LYS A 246 -6.45 -20.20 1.46
CA LYS A 246 -5.03 -20.62 1.37
C LYS A 246 -4.21 -19.92 0.28
N PRO A 247 -4.71 -19.67 -0.94
CA PRO A 247 -3.95 -18.95 -1.97
C PRO A 247 -3.71 -17.46 -1.64
N TYR A 248 -4.44 -16.90 -0.68
CA TYR A 248 -4.45 -15.47 -0.38
C TYR A 248 -3.69 -15.13 0.91
N ILE A 249 -3.16 -16.13 1.61
CA ILE A 249 -2.47 -15.99 2.89
C ILE A 249 -1.06 -16.51 2.73
N LEU A 250 -0.09 -15.72 3.18
CA LEU A 250 1.31 -16.13 3.18
C LEU A 250 1.49 -17.41 4.01
N PRO A 251 2.29 -18.40 3.56
CA PRO A 251 2.46 -19.66 4.28
C PRO A 251 2.83 -19.50 5.77
N SER A 252 3.66 -18.51 6.10
CA SER A 252 4.07 -18.20 7.48
C SER A 252 2.94 -17.67 8.38
N TYR A 253 1.82 -17.24 7.81
CA TYR A 253 0.66 -16.70 8.53
C TYR A 253 -0.54 -17.66 8.48
N PHE A 254 -0.47 -18.74 7.71
CA PHE A 254 -1.60 -19.63 7.50
C PHE A 254 -2.03 -20.34 8.79
N GLU A 255 -1.08 -20.80 9.62
CA GLU A 255 -1.39 -21.42 10.92
C GLU A 255 -2.15 -20.46 11.85
N GLY A 256 -1.73 -19.19 11.93
CA GLY A 256 -2.41 -18.18 12.74
C GLY A 256 -3.82 -17.85 12.24
N TYR A 257 -3.98 -17.79 10.91
CA TYR A 257 -5.29 -17.60 10.28
C TYR A 257 -6.23 -18.79 10.52
N GLU A 258 -5.71 -20.01 10.42
CA GLU A 258 -6.45 -21.24 10.69
C GLU A 258 -6.93 -21.29 12.14
N ALA A 259 -6.08 -20.94 13.10
CA ALA A 259 -6.45 -20.84 14.51
C ALA A 259 -7.57 -19.80 14.73
N MET A 260 -7.49 -18.64 14.10
CA MET A 260 -8.50 -17.57 14.19
C MET A 260 -9.86 -18.03 13.64
N LEU A 261 -9.89 -18.61 12.43
CA LEU A 261 -11.15 -19.09 11.85
C LEU A 261 -11.75 -20.25 12.66
N THR A 262 -10.91 -21.13 13.18
CA THR A 262 -11.34 -22.25 14.04
C THR A 262 -12.01 -21.73 15.32
N ASP A 263 -11.44 -20.71 15.97
CA ASP A 263 -12.03 -20.08 17.15
C ASP A 263 -13.39 -19.41 16.84
N LEU A 264 -13.49 -18.74 15.70
CA LEU A 264 -14.74 -18.11 15.25
C LEU A 264 -15.86 -19.14 14.99
N TYR A 265 -15.51 -20.31 14.45
CA TYR A 265 -16.48 -21.38 14.16
C TYR A 265 -16.84 -22.22 15.40
N LYS A 266 -16.00 -22.24 16.44
CA LYS A 266 -16.34 -22.85 17.74
C LYS A 266 -17.32 -22.02 18.57
N LYS A 267 -17.47 -20.73 18.26
CA LYS A 267 -18.34 -19.78 18.98
C LYS A 267 -19.76 -19.68 18.40
N LYS A 268 -20.10 -20.50 17.41
CA LYS A 268 -21.45 -20.63 16.82
C LYS A 268 -22.04 -21.98 17.18
#